data_AF-G0NHN5-F1
#
_entry.id   AF-G0NHN5-F1
#
_cell.length_a   1.000
_cell.length_b   1.000
_cell.length_c   1.000
_cell.angle_alpha   90.00
_cell.angle_beta   90.00
_cell.angle_gamma   90.00
#
_symmetry.space_group_name_H-M   'P 1'
#
loop_
_entity.id
_entity.type
_entity.pdbx_description
1 polymer ?
#
loop_
_entity_poly.entity_id
_entity_poly.type
_entity_poly.pdbx_seq_one_letter_code
_entity_poly.pdbx_strand_id
1 'polypeptide(L)' 'MESYNQTLFALLPISLIGSILNWSIFWAVHKLQSFNHSFGFLSANQAIADAMHSTMFLLYFCPMVLL' A
#
# COMPACT_ATOMS: atom_id res chain seq x y z
N MET A 1 -13.21 -21.03 -9.71
CA MET A 1 -12.73 -19.92 -10.58
C MET A 1 -13.46 -18.62 -10.29
N GLU A 2 -14.79 -18.61 -10.12
CA GLU A 2 -15.55 -17.36 -9.94
C GLU A 2 -15.19 -16.54 -8.69
N SER A 3 -15.01 -17.18 -7.52
CA SER A 3 -14.57 -16.47 -6.31
C SER A 3 -13.19 -15.83 -6.43
N TYR A 4 -12.24 -16.48 -7.13
CA TYR A 4 -10.89 -15.93 -7.31
C TYR A 4 -10.93 -14.66 -8.16
N ASN A 5 -11.75 -14.65 -9.21
CA ASN A 5 -11.96 -13.47 -10.04
C ASN A 5 -12.59 -12.31 -9.27
N GLN A 6 -13.56 -12.60 -8.38
CA GLN A 6 -14.14 -11.57 -7.50
C GLN A 6 -13.11 -10.99 -6.54
N THR A 7 -12.28 -11.85 -5.93
CA THR A 7 -11.20 -11.42 -5.05
C THR A 7 -10.17 -10.57 -5.78
N LEU A 8 -9.77 -10.96 -7.00
CA LEU A 8 -8.90 -10.17 -7.87
C LEU A 8 -9.49 -8.81 -8.21
N PHE A 9 -10.76 -8.77 -8.61
CA PHE A 9 -11.42 -7.53 -9.01
C PHE A 9 -11.51 -6.52 -7.84
N ALA A 10 -11.59 -7.00 -6.61
CA ALA A 10 -11.53 -6.16 -5.41
C ALA A 10 -10.09 -5.76 -5.04
N LEU A 11 -9.15 -6.73 -5.08
CA LEU A 11 -7.79 -6.53 -4.59
C LEU A 11 -6.92 -5.70 -5.53
N LEU A 12 -7.09 -5.81 -6.84
CA LEU A 12 -6.27 -5.08 -7.81
C LEU A 12 -6.40 -3.54 -7.67
N PRO A 13 -7.62 -2.95 -7.64
CA PRO A 13 -7.75 -1.50 -7.46
C PRO A 13 -7.36 -1.05 -6.04
N ILE A 14 -7.71 -1.81 -4.98
CA ILE A 14 -7.38 -1.41 -3.61
C ILE A 14 -5.86 -1.46 -3.35
N SER A 15 -5.17 -2.47 -3.90
CA SER A 15 -3.72 -2.61 -3.76
C SER A 15 -2.95 -1.59 -4.61
N LEU A 16 -3.48 -1.23 -5.79
CA LEU A 16 -2.92 -0.16 -6.62
C LEU A 16 -3.00 1.20 -5.92
N ILE A 17 -4.21 1.58 -5.48
CA ILE A 17 -4.42 2.85 -4.77
C ILE A 17 -3.64 2.86 -3.46
N GLY A 18 -3.71 1.75 -2.71
CA GLY A 18 -2.99 1.58 -1.45
C GLY A 18 -1.47 1.75 -1.62
N SER A 19 -0.88 1.15 -2.65
CA SER A 19 0.56 1.25 -2.90
C SER A 19 0.95 2.70 -3.20
N ILE A 20 0.25 3.35 -4.14
CA ILE A 20 0.55 4.73 -4.56
C ILE A 20 0.41 5.71 -3.39
N LEU A 21 -0.70 5.65 -2.65
CA LEU A 21 -0.97 6.59 -1.56
C LEU A 21 -0.02 6.38 -0.38
N ASN A 22 0.22 5.14 0.04
CA ASN A 22 1.08 4.89 1.21
C ASN A 22 2.54 5.24 0.94
N TRP A 23 3.06 4.98 -0.27
CA TRP A 23 4.39 5.48 -0.67
C TRP A 23 4.45 7.00 -0.70
N SER A 24 3.40 7.66 -1.18
CA SER A 24 3.31 9.12 -1.19
C SER A 24 3.27 9.72 0.23
N ILE A 25 2.51 9.11 1.14
CA ILE A 25 2.44 9.50 2.54
C ILE A 25 3.79 9.31 3.22
N PHE A 26 4.41 8.14 3.04
CA PHE A 26 5.74 7.87 3.58
C PHE A 26 6.75 8.93 3.14
N TRP A 27 6.77 9.27 1.85
CA TRP A 27 7.61 10.34 1.32
C TRP A 27 7.28 11.71 1.90
N ALA A 28 5.99 12.07 1.98
CA ALA A 28 5.55 13.35 2.49
C ALA A 28 5.94 13.55 3.97
N VAL A 29 5.78 12.52 4.79
CA VAL A 29 6.16 12.54 6.22
C VAL A 29 7.66 12.76 6.40
N HIS A 30 8.51 12.18 5.54
CA HIS A 30 9.96 12.39 5.58
C HIS A 30 10.39 13.76 5.05
N LYS A 31 9.63 14.33 4.12
CA LYS A 31 9.99 15.61 3.47
C LYS A 31 9.53 16.84 4.25
N LEU A 32 8.39 16.75 4.92
CA LEU A 32 7.76 17.89 5.59
C LEU A 32 8.24 17.98 7.04
N GLN A 33 8.91 19.09 7.38
CA GLN A 33 9.39 19.34 8.74
C GLN A 33 8.28 19.38 9.81
N SER A 34 7.04 19.68 9.41
CA SER A 34 5.87 19.63 10.30
C SER A 34 5.60 18.25 10.89
N PHE A 35 6.13 17.17 10.30
CA PHE A 35 6.00 15.81 10.81
C PHE A 35 7.23 15.34 11.60
N ASN A 36 8.19 16.22 11.94
CA ASN A 36 9.36 15.88 12.74
C ASN A 36 9.02 15.81 14.25
N HIS A 37 8.08 14.94 14.59
CA HIS A 37 7.66 14.63 15.95
C HIS A 37 7.28 13.15 16.03
N SER A 38 7.18 12.59 17.24
CA SER A 38 6.99 11.15 17.44
C SER A 38 5.78 10.56 16.70
N PHE A 39 4.69 11.32 16.59
CA PHE A 39 3.51 10.88 15.84
C PHE A 39 3.71 10.89 14.32
N GLY A 40 4.53 11.81 13.79
CA GLY A 40 4.94 11.77 12.39
C GLY A 40 5.78 10.51 12.09
N PHE A 41 6.75 10.18 12.95
CA PHE A 41 7.52 8.93 12.81
C PHE A 41 6.64 7.68 12.93
N LEU A 42 5.66 7.66 13.83
CA LEU A 42 4.68 6.58 13.92
C LEU A 42 3.88 6.45 12.63
N SER A 43 3.39 7.57 12.09
CA SER A 43 2.64 7.61 10.82
C SER A 43 3.50 7.15 9.64
N ALA A 44 4.79 7.49 9.60
CA ALA A 44 5.72 6.97 8.60
C ALA A 44 5.87 5.44 8.70
N ASN A 45 6.03 4.90 9.91
CA ASN A 45 6.15 3.45 10.10
C ASN A 45 4.87 2.69 9.71
N GLN A 46 3.70 3.28 9.94
CA GLN A 46 2.44 2.71 9.46
C GLN A 46 2.37 2.77 7.92
N ALA A 47 2.67 3.92 7.32
CA ALA A 47 2.65 4.11 5.88
C ALA A 47 3.61 3.16 5.15
N ILE A 48 4.82 2.92 5.66
CA ILE A 48 5.75 1.95 5.02
C ILE A 48 5.23 0.52 5.11
N ALA A 49 4.64 0.11 6.23
CA ALA A 49 4.07 -1.22 6.38
C ALA A 49 2.90 -1.43 5.41
N ASP A 50 2.00 -0.46 5.33
CA ASP A 50 0.87 -0.49 4.41
C ASP A 50 1.30 -0.40 2.94
N ALA A 51 2.34 0.39 2.64
CA ALA A 51 2.93 0.47 1.30
C ALA A 51 3.53 -0.87 0.87
N MET A 52 4.31 -1.51 1.72
CA MET A 52 4.88 -2.84 1.45
C MET A 52 3.79 -3.88 1.26
N HIS A 53 2.80 -3.91 2.15
CA HIS A 53 1.70 -4.88 2.10
C HIS A 53 0.88 -4.71 0.81
N SER A 54 0.44 -3.49 0.50
CA SER A 54 -0.31 -3.22 -0.74
C SER A 54 0.52 -3.46 -2.00
N THR A 55 1.83 -3.16 -1.99
CA THR A 55 2.73 -3.44 -3.12
C THR A 55 2.91 -4.95 -3.34
N MET A 56 3.03 -5.74 -2.26
CA MET A 56 3.08 -7.20 -2.35
C MET A 56 1.78 -7.78 -2.92
N PHE A 57 0.63 -7.25 -2.50
CA PHE A 57 -0.65 -7.68 -3.06
C PHE A 57 -0.77 -7.34 -4.55
N LEU A 58 -0.30 -6.15 -4.96
CA LEU A 58 -0.37 -5.69 -6.34
C LEU A 58 0.57 -6.44 -7.28
N LEU A 59 1.83 -6.65 -6.87
CA LEU A 59 2.89 -7.17 -7.75
C LEU A 59 3.12 -8.67 -7.61
N TYR A 60 2.69 -9.29 -6.51
CA TYR A 60 2.89 -10.72 -6.29
C TYR A 60 1.55 -11.47 -6.24
N PHE A 61 0.64 -11.10 -5.33
CA PHE A 61 -0.60 -11.85 -5.14
C PHE A 61 -1.53 -11.75 -6.36
N CYS A 62 -1.82 -10.56 -6.86
CA CYS A 62 -2.73 -10.40 -8.01
C CYS A 62 -2.22 -11.13 -9.28
N PRO A 63 -0.93 -11.01 -9.68
CA PRO A 63 -0.39 -11.77 -10.81
C PRO A 63 -0.42 -13.28 -10.58
N MET A 64 -0.16 -13.74 -9.35
CA MET A 64 -0.23 -15.16 -9.01
C MET A 64 -1.63 -15.75 -9.18
N VAL A 65 -2.70 -14.97 -8.97
CA VAL A 65 -4.08 -15.43 -9.15
C VAL A 65 -4.54 -15.33 -10.62
N LEU A 66 -3.91 -14.46 -11.42
CA LEU A 66 -4.20 -14.31 -12.86
C LEU A 66 -3.55 -15.41 -13.73
N LEU A 67 -2.45 -16.01 -13.26
CA LEU A 67 -1.72 -17.11 -13.91
C LEU A 67 -2.31 -18.48 -13.53
#